data_AF-A0A3S4GDW1-F1
#
_entry.id   AF-A0A3S4GDW1-F1
#
_cell.length_a   1.000
_cell.length_b   1.000
_cell.length_c   1.000
_cell.angle_alpha   90.00
_cell.angle_beta   90.00
_cell.angle_gamma   90.00
#
_symmetry.space_group_name_H-M   'P 1'
#
loop_
_entity.id
_entity.type
_entity.pdbx_description
1 polymer ?
#
loop_
_entity_poly.entity_id
_entity_poly.type
_entity_poly.pdbx_seq_one_letter_code
_entity_poly.pdbx_strand_id
1 'polypeptide(L)'
;MTIDKRALREVAEKATPGTWRRTSSLFNGITVTPFSLCGEEVTLAHTVEKRDAEFIAAANPRTMLALLDENIQLQRGKDAIEAVALALRDDMRDAREQLEEAEKQIVELSRAASVNSQWKPDVCPVTGRKFFMWIEHETLGYVPTYGGPFDSYTIPTRDSSGEFSCERYDHDLGGWVGGEFIGLYLIDDDEQCRVCELEERIAELEAREVTLPPTFWYEHDDLSRDIPVLDKRLVKKAIRAAGIKVKES
;
A
#
# COMPACT_ATOMS: atom_id res chain seq x y z
N MET A 1 -40.84 -42.80 7.39
CA MET A 1 -40.55 -44.19 7.79
C MET A 1 -39.09 -44.46 7.55
N THR A 2 -38.35 -44.86 8.57
CA THR A 2 -36.94 -45.28 8.42
C THR A 2 -36.94 -46.80 8.29
N ILE A 3 -36.49 -47.29 7.14
CA ILE A 3 -36.37 -48.75 6.92
C ILE A 3 -35.15 -49.23 7.70
N ASP A 4 -35.35 -50.21 8.58
CA ASP A 4 -34.25 -50.91 9.22
C ASP A 4 -33.56 -51.84 8.21
N LYS A 5 -32.52 -51.32 7.55
CA LYS A 5 -31.74 -52.04 6.54
C LYS A 5 -31.03 -53.27 7.11
N ARG A 6 -30.69 -53.27 8.40
CA ARG A 6 -30.04 -54.41 9.06
C ARG A 6 -31.05 -55.52 9.29
N ALA A 7 -32.21 -55.21 9.87
CA ALA A 7 -33.28 -56.17 10.03
C ALA A 7 -33.71 -56.75 8.67
N LEU A 8 -33.79 -55.91 7.64
CA LEU A 8 -34.10 -56.36 6.27
C LEU A 8 -33.03 -57.30 5.70
N ARG A 9 -31.75 -57.02 5.96
CA ARG A 9 -30.65 -57.91 5.56
C ARG A 9 -30.74 -59.26 6.27
N GLU A 10 -30.95 -59.27 7.58
CA GLU A 10 -31.06 -60.51 8.37
C GLU A 10 -32.24 -61.38 7.91
N VAL A 11 -33.37 -60.76 7.53
CA VAL A 11 -34.51 -61.48 6.96
C VAL A 11 -34.20 -62.02 5.57
N ALA A 12 -33.52 -61.25 4.72
CA ALA A 12 -33.14 -61.69 3.37
C ALA A 12 -32.09 -62.83 3.41
N GLU A 13 -31.10 -62.78 4.31
CA GLU A 13 -30.10 -63.86 4.47
C GLU A 13 -30.71 -65.19 4.96
N LYS A 14 -31.79 -65.12 5.74
CA LYS A 14 -32.53 -66.32 6.23
C LYS A 14 -33.51 -66.89 5.22
N ALA A 15 -33.89 -66.11 4.20
CA ALA A 15 -34.86 -66.53 3.20
C ALA A 15 -34.24 -67.49 2.17
N THR A 16 -35.08 -68.22 1.43
CA THR A 16 -34.61 -69.22 0.47
C THR A 16 -33.70 -68.59 -0.59
N PRO A 17 -32.43 -69.04 -0.70
CA PRO A 17 -31.48 -68.48 -1.65
C PRO A 17 -31.83 -68.89 -3.09
N GLY A 18 -31.27 -68.17 -4.06
CA GLY A 18 -31.38 -68.51 -5.48
C GLY A 18 -32.48 -67.77 -6.22
N THR A 19 -32.76 -68.23 -7.44
CA THR A 19 -33.71 -67.58 -8.35
C THR A 19 -35.14 -67.95 -7.96
N TRP A 20 -35.99 -66.93 -7.85
CA TRP A 20 -37.41 -67.12 -7.60
C TRP A 20 -38.18 -66.96 -8.92
N ARG A 21 -39.21 -67.78 -9.13
CA ARG A 21 -40.10 -67.69 -10.29
C ARG A 21 -41.55 -67.60 -9.84
N ARG A 22 -42.38 -66.95 -10.66
CA ARG A 22 -43.81 -66.90 -10.41
C ARG A 22 -44.46 -68.24 -10.81
N THR A 23 -45.33 -68.78 -9.96
CA THR A 23 -46.10 -69.98 -10.31
C THR A 23 -47.35 -69.65 -11.15
N SER A 24 -47.70 -70.56 -12.07
CA SER A 24 -48.96 -70.52 -12.83
C SER A 24 -50.09 -71.31 -12.16
N SER A 25 -49.77 -72.21 -11.23
CA SER A 25 -50.72 -73.08 -10.52
C SER A 25 -51.15 -72.50 -9.18
N LEU A 26 -52.38 -72.82 -8.76
CA LEU A 26 -52.99 -72.36 -7.50
C LEU A 26 -52.42 -73.14 -6.30
N PHE A 27 -51.34 -72.65 -5.70
CA PHE A 27 -50.81 -73.15 -4.43
C PHE A 27 -50.71 -71.98 -3.45
N ASN A 28 -51.24 -72.11 -2.24
CA ASN A 28 -51.15 -71.03 -1.26
C ASN A 28 -49.71 -70.91 -0.72
N GLY A 29 -48.99 -69.83 -1.06
CA GLY A 29 -47.72 -69.44 -0.42
C GLY A 29 -46.45 -69.62 -1.27
N ILE A 30 -45.29 -69.37 -0.64
CA ILE A 30 -43.96 -69.59 -1.24
C ILE A 30 -43.57 -71.05 -1.02
N THR A 31 -43.20 -71.76 -2.08
CA THR A 31 -42.82 -73.18 -1.99
C THR A 31 -41.53 -73.46 -2.76
N VAL A 32 -40.68 -74.32 -2.20
CA VAL A 32 -39.54 -74.91 -2.92
C VAL A 32 -40.08 -76.11 -3.69
N THR A 33 -39.84 -76.18 -5.00
CA THR A 33 -40.35 -77.29 -5.80
C THR A 33 -39.55 -78.57 -5.50
N PRO A 34 -40.19 -79.68 -5.08
CA PRO A 34 -39.56 -81.00 -5.13
C PRO A 34 -39.56 -81.59 -6.54
N PHE A 35 -40.29 -80.97 -7.48
CA PHE A 35 -40.34 -81.35 -8.90
C PHE A 35 -39.49 -80.37 -9.70
N SER A 36 -38.42 -80.86 -10.32
CA SER A 36 -37.55 -80.05 -11.17
C SER A 36 -38.35 -79.49 -12.36
N LEU A 37 -38.78 -78.23 -12.29
CA LEU A 37 -39.25 -77.53 -13.49
C LEU A 37 -38.03 -77.35 -14.40
N CYS A 38 -37.95 -78.09 -15.50
CA CYS A 38 -36.81 -78.10 -16.43
C CYS A 38 -35.45 -78.50 -15.80
N GLY A 39 -35.43 -79.38 -14.80
CA GLY A 39 -34.17 -79.93 -14.27
C GLY A 39 -33.43 -79.05 -13.26
N GLU A 40 -34.01 -77.92 -12.84
CA GLU A 40 -33.44 -76.99 -11.84
C GLU A 40 -34.38 -76.87 -10.63
N GLU A 41 -33.83 -76.82 -9.42
CA GLU A 41 -34.58 -76.48 -8.21
C GLU A 41 -34.82 -74.97 -8.16
N VAL A 42 -36.08 -74.55 -8.16
CA VAL A 42 -36.44 -73.13 -8.19
C VAL A 42 -37.46 -72.83 -7.09
N THR A 43 -37.34 -71.66 -6.45
CA THR A 43 -38.33 -71.21 -5.48
C THR A 43 -39.50 -70.56 -6.20
N LEU A 44 -40.74 -70.96 -5.87
CA LEU A 44 -41.94 -70.41 -6.49
C LEU A 44 -42.62 -69.40 -5.58
N ALA A 45 -42.80 -68.17 -6.07
CA ALA A 45 -43.64 -67.16 -5.44
C ALA A 45 -45.09 -67.26 -5.96
N HIS A 46 -46.06 -67.25 -5.04
CA HIS A 46 -47.49 -67.26 -5.35
C HIS A 46 -48.26 -66.22 -4.54
N THR A 47 -49.20 -65.56 -5.19
CA THR A 47 -50.21 -64.64 -4.63
C THR A 47 -51.48 -64.75 -5.48
N VAL A 48 -52.61 -64.24 -4.96
CA VAL A 48 -53.90 -64.20 -5.68
C VAL A 48 -53.76 -63.45 -7.01
N GLU A 49 -53.04 -62.32 -7.00
CA GLU A 49 -52.76 -61.52 -8.18
C GLU A 49 -51.47 -61.96 -8.86
N LYS A 50 -51.51 -62.20 -10.18
CA LYS A 50 -50.34 -62.64 -10.96
C LYS A 50 -49.18 -61.64 -10.90
N ARG A 51 -49.50 -60.35 -10.87
CA ARG A 51 -48.53 -59.24 -10.83
C ARG A 51 -47.73 -59.21 -9.54
N ASP A 52 -48.37 -59.52 -8.41
CA ASP A 52 -47.72 -59.50 -7.11
C ASP A 52 -46.72 -60.65 -6.96
N ALA A 53 -47.04 -61.83 -7.50
CA ALA A 53 -46.13 -62.97 -7.53
C ALA A 53 -44.90 -62.71 -8.42
N GLU A 54 -45.08 -62.00 -9.53
CA GLU A 54 -43.97 -61.53 -10.38
C GLU A 54 -43.10 -60.51 -9.66
N PHE A 55 -43.72 -59.55 -8.94
CA PHE A 55 -42.98 -58.58 -8.11
C PHE A 55 -42.17 -59.27 -7.00
N ILE A 56 -42.76 -60.21 -6.26
CA ILE A 56 -42.05 -60.95 -5.19
C ILE A 56 -40.91 -61.80 -5.76
N ALA A 57 -41.12 -62.42 -6.92
CA ALA A 57 -40.06 -63.17 -7.59
C ALA A 57 -38.89 -62.27 -8.05
N ALA A 58 -39.18 -61.03 -8.48
CA ALA A 58 -38.15 -60.05 -8.83
C ALA A 58 -37.46 -59.46 -7.59
N ALA A 59 -38.24 -59.11 -6.55
CA ALA A 59 -37.80 -58.61 -5.25
C ALA A 59 -37.41 -59.76 -4.28
N ASN A 60 -36.80 -60.80 -4.83
CA ASN A 60 -36.37 -61.96 -4.06
C ASN A 60 -35.17 -61.59 -3.14
N PRO A 61 -34.79 -62.49 -2.22
CA PRO A 61 -33.70 -62.24 -1.28
C PRO A 61 -32.37 -61.86 -1.94
N ARG A 62 -32.03 -62.47 -3.09
CA ARG A 62 -30.80 -62.15 -3.83
C ARG A 62 -30.81 -60.70 -4.34
N THR A 63 -31.91 -60.27 -4.95
CA THR A 63 -32.06 -58.88 -5.43
C THR A 63 -32.00 -57.90 -4.26
N MET A 64 -32.66 -58.21 -3.15
CA MET A 64 -32.67 -57.33 -1.96
C MET A 64 -31.27 -57.18 -1.35
N LEU A 65 -30.50 -58.26 -1.24
CA LEU A 65 -29.12 -58.20 -0.73
C LEU A 65 -28.21 -57.39 -1.66
N ALA A 66 -28.33 -57.56 -2.98
CA ALA A 66 -27.58 -56.78 -3.95
C ALA A 66 -27.87 -55.28 -3.84
N LEU A 67 -29.15 -54.89 -3.73
CA LEU A 67 -29.54 -53.49 -3.53
C LEU A 67 -29.06 -52.92 -2.20
N LEU A 68 -29.03 -53.72 -1.12
CA LEU A 68 -28.49 -53.31 0.16
C LEU A 68 -26.96 -53.10 0.08
N ASP A 69 -26.25 -53.96 -0.62
CA ASP A 69 -24.81 -53.81 -0.86
C ASP A 69 -24.51 -52.56 -1.69
N GLU A 70 -25.23 -52.33 -2.78
CA GLU A 70 -25.14 -51.09 -3.57
C GLU A 70 -25.43 -49.85 -2.72
N ASN A 71 -26.43 -49.91 -1.84
CA ASN A 71 -26.75 -48.80 -0.96
C ASN A 71 -25.62 -48.49 0.03
N ILE A 72 -24.96 -49.52 0.58
CA ILE A 72 -23.78 -49.35 1.43
C ILE A 72 -22.63 -48.72 0.64
N GLN A 73 -22.39 -49.15 -0.61
CA GLN A 73 -21.37 -48.55 -1.46
C GLN A 73 -21.66 -47.09 -1.78
N LEU A 74 -22.91 -46.75 -2.09
CA LEU A 74 -23.33 -45.36 -2.32
C LEU A 74 -23.16 -44.50 -1.07
N GLN A 75 -23.48 -45.03 0.12
CA GLN A 75 -23.27 -44.30 1.36
C GLN A 75 -21.79 -44.03 1.62
N ARG A 76 -20.92 -45.03 1.43
CA ARG A 76 -19.47 -44.85 1.54
C ARG A 76 -18.93 -43.84 0.52
N GLY A 77 -19.42 -43.88 -0.72
CA GLY A 77 -19.05 -42.92 -1.75
C GLY A 77 -19.48 -41.49 -1.39
N LYS A 78 -20.68 -41.32 -0.85
CA LYS A 78 -21.17 -40.04 -0.34
C LYS A 78 -20.27 -39.52 0.79
N ASP A 79 -19.99 -40.35 1.79
CA ASP A 79 -19.18 -39.96 2.95
C ASP A 79 -17.74 -39.60 2.52
N ALA A 80 -17.18 -40.31 1.54
CA ALA A 80 -15.87 -40.00 0.97
C ALA A 80 -15.86 -38.65 0.22
N ILE A 81 -16.89 -38.38 -0.59
CA ILE A 81 -17.04 -37.10 -1.30
C ILE A 81 -17.20 -35.96 -0.29
N GLU A 82 -17.98 -36.16 0.77
CA GLU A 82 -18.17 -35.18 1.83
C GLU A 82 -16.85 -34.88 2.56
N ALA A 83 -16.07 -35.91 2.89
CA ALA A 83 -14.74 -35.74 3.48
C ALA A 83 -13.79 -34.95 2.57
N VAL A 84 -13.77 -35.24 1.27
CA VAL A 84 -12.95 -34.49 0.29
C VAL A 84 -13.42 -33.04 0.17
N ALA A 85 -14.73 -32.80 0.16
CA ALA A 85 -15.28 -31.45 0.08
C ALA A 85 -14.96 -30.61 1.33
N LEU A 86 -14.90 -31.22 2.51
CA LEU A 86 -14.46 -30.57 3.74
C LEU A 86 -12.97 -30.22 3.68
N ALA A 87 -12.12 -31.17 3.30
CA ALA A 87 -10.68 -30.92 3.13
C ALA A 87 -10.40 -29.79 2.13
N LEU A 88 -11.06 -29.81 0.97
CA LEU A 88 -10.91 -28.74 -0.02
C LEU A 88 -11.38 -27.38 0.50
N ARG A 89 -12.42 -27.34 1.34
CA ARG A 89 -12.89 -26.09 1.95
C ARG A 89 -11.84 -25.53 2.91
N ASP A 90 -11.18 -26.39 3.67
CA ASP A 90 -10.13 -25.99 4.60
C ASP A 90 -8.88 -25.53 3.83
N ASP A 91 -8.44 -26.28 2.83
CA ASP A 91 -7.34 -25.87 1.94
C ASP A 91 -7.61 -24.50 1.27
N MET A 92 -8.85 -24.25 0.83
CA MET A 92 -9.25 -22.96 0.25
C MET A 92 -9.25 -21.82 1.27
N ARG A 93 -9.52 -22.11 2.55
CA ARG A 93 -9.42 -21.11 3.62
C ARG A 93 -7.97 -20.75 3.87
N ASP A 94 -7.12 -21.75 4.05
CA ASP A 94 -5.69 -21.57 4.29
C ASP A 94 -5.02 -20.82 3.13
N ALA A 95 -5.39 -21.15 1.88
CA ALA A 95 -4.90 -20.45 0.70
C ALA A 95 -5.33 -18.96 0.69
N ARG A 96 -6.54 -18.63 1.15
CA ARG A 96 -7.00 -17.23 1.25
C ARG A 96 -6.24 -16.46 2.32
N GLU A 97 -5.97 -17.08 3.46
CA GLU A 97 -5.18 -16.46 4.53
C GLU A 97 -3.74 -16.17 4.07
N GLN A 98 -3.12 -17.13 3.38
CA GLN A 98 -1.80 -16.93 2.77
C GLN A 98 -1.80 -15.82 1.72
N LEU A 99 -2.86 -15.70 0.92
CA LEU A 99 -3.01 -14.61 -0.04
C LEU A 99 -3.11 -13.24 0.66
N GLU A 100 -3.90 -13.13 1.72
CA GLU A 100 -4.03 -11.88 2.48
C GLU A 100 -2.69 -11.48 3.14
N GLU A 101 -1.95 -12.45 3.66
CA GLU A 101 -0.61 -12.21 4.22
C GLU A 101 0.38 -11.76 3.14
N ALA A 102 0.40 -12.44 1.98
CA ALA A 102 1.25 -12.07 0.86
C ALA A 102 0.92 -10.67 0.32
N GLU A 103 -0.36 -10.30 0.25
CA GLU A 103 -0.78 -8.95 -0.14
C GLU A 103 -0.25 -7.88 0.84
N LYS A 104 -0.35 -8.13 2.15
CA LYS A 104 0.23 -7.23 3.17
C LYS A 104 1.74 -7.07 2.99
N GLN A 105 2.46 -8.18 2.76
CA GLN A 105 3.90 -8.14 2.52
C GLN A 105 4.25 -7.38 1.22
N ILE A 106 3.48 -7.54 0.15
CA ILE A 106 3.68 -6.79 -1.11
C ILE A 106 3.50 -5.29 -0.88
N VAL A 107 2.48 -4.87 -0.13
CA VAL A 107 2.26 -3.45 0.19
C VAL A 107 3.44 -2.90 0.98
N GLU A 108 3.91 -3.62 2.00
CA GLU A 108 5.06 -3.21 2.82
C GLU A 108 6.36 -3.12 1.99
N LEU A 109 6.64 -4.15 1.17
CA LEU A 109 7.80 -4.16 0.27
C LEU A 109 7.72 -3.03 -0.77
N SER A 110 6.52 -2.73 -1.29
CA SER A 110 6.32 -1.64 -2.24
C SER A 110 6.58 -0.28 -1.58
N ARG A 111 6.12 -0.08 -0.34
CA ARG A 111 6.44 1.12 0.46
C ARG A 111 7.94 1.25 0.68
N ALA A 112 8.63 0.18 1.06
CA ALA A 112 10.07 0.17 1.26
C ALA A 112 10.84 0.43 -0.04
N ALA A 113 10.41 -0.15 -1.16
CA ALA A 113 11.01 0.05 -2.48
C ALA A 113 10.84 1.49 -2.98
N SER A 114 9.67 2.11 -2.74
CA SER A 114 9.43 3.53 -3.04
C SER A 114 10.43 4.41 -2.31
N VAL A 115 10.66 4.14 -1.02
CA VAL A 115 11.63 4.88 -0.19
C VAL A 115 13.07 4.69 -0.69
N ASN A 116 13.45 3.45 -1.02
CA ASN A 116 14.83 3.15 -1.40
C ASN A 116 15.22 3.66 -2.80
N SER A 117 14.25 3.84 -3.70
CA SER A 117 14.50 4.31 -5.07
C SER A 117 14.56 5.83 -5.18
N GLN A 118 14.18 6.55 -4.12
CA GLN A 118 13.98 7.99 -4.17
C GLN A 118 15.23 8.73 -3.69
N TRP A 119 15.67 9.71 -4.49
CA TRP A 119 16.88 10.49 -4.23
C TRP A 119 16.80 11.20 -2.88
N LYS A 120 17.76 10.91 -1.99
CA LYS A 120 17.81 11.41 -0.63
C LYS A 120 19.24 11.79 -0.24
N PRO A 121 19.61 13.08 -0.35
CA PRO A 121 20.86 13.55 0.23
C PRO A 121 20.81 13.50 1.78
N ASP A 122 21.97 13.41 2.42
CA ASP A 122 22.07 13.44 3.90
C ASP A 122 21.74 14.83 4.48
N VAL A 123 21.91 15.86 3.66
CA VAL A 123 21.66 17.26 3.98
C VAL A 123 20.86 17.89 2.86
N CYS A 124 19.85 18.69 3.20
CA CYS A 124 19.03 19.41 2.25
C CYS A 124 19.93 20.34 1.41
N PRO A 125 19.90 20.24 0.06
CA PRO A 125 20.79 21.01 -0.80
C PRO A 125 20.50 22.52 -0.78
N VAL A 126 19.27 22.93 -0.41
CA VAL A 126 18.85 24.33 -0.42
C VAL A 126 18.98 24.96 0.97
N THR A 127 18.53 24.27 2.03
CA THR A 127 18.48 24.85 3.38
C THR A 127 19.63 24.42 4.29
N GLY A 128 20.42 23.41 3.90
CA GLY A 128 21.46 22.84 4.75
C GLY A 128 20.95 22.04 5.97
N ARG A 129 19.62 21.87 6.11
CA ARG A 129 19.02 21.08 7.20
C ARG A 129 19.39 19.60 7.05
N LYS A 130 19.66 18.91 8.15
CA LYS A 130 19.97 17.46 8.13
C LYS A 130 18.72 16.65 7.86
N PHE A 131 18.88 15.52 7.17
CA PHE A 131 17.80 14.56 7.04
C PHE A 131 17.30 14.10 8.41
N PHE A 132 15.98 14.01 8.55
CA PHE A 132 15.34 13.55 9.77
C PHE A 132 14.66 12.19 9.56
N MET A 133 13.61 12.13 8.73
CA MET A 133 12.91 10.87 8.45
C MET A 133 12.13 10.94 7.12
N TRP A 134 11.49 9.85 6.76
CA TRP A 134 10.54 9.81 5.65
C TRP A 134 9.12 9.92 6.17
N ILE A 135 8.32 10.77 5.54
CA ILE A 135 6.93 11.03 5.94
C ILE A 135 6.02 10.89 4.73
N GLU A 136 4.84 10.31 4.94
CA GLU A 136 3.82 10.19 3.91
C GLU A 136 3.13 11.54 3.71
N HIS A 137 3.17 12.06 2.48
CA HIS A 137 2.50 13.28 2.05
C HIS A 137 1.34 12.96 1.11
N GLU A 138 0.23 13.67 1.25
CA GLU A 138 -1.02 13.38 0.53
C GLU A 138 -0.85 13.50 -1.00
N THR A 139 -0.06 14.47 -1.46
CA THR A 139 0.09 14.74 -2.90
C THR A 139 1.42 14.25 -3.47
N LEU A 140 2.46 14.20 -2.65
CA LEU A 140 3.83 13.86 -3.08
C LEU A 140 4.21 12.41 -2.74
N GLY A 141 3.33 11.67 -2.06
CA GLY A 141 3.61 10.34 -1.56
C GLY A 141 4.66 10.38 -0.46
N TYR A 142 5.48 9.33 -0.36
CA TYR A 142 6.54 9.27 0.63
C TYR A 142 7.66 10.27 0.29
N VAL A 143 7.95 11.22 1.17
CA VAL A 143 8.96 12.27 0.94
C VAL A 143 10.00 12.31 2.04
N PRO A 144 11.28 12.63 1.71
CA PRO A 144 12.30 12.79 2.72
C PRO A 144 12.16 14.17 3.36
N THR A 145 12.15 14.22 4.70
CA THR A 145 12.07 15.47 5.45
C THR A 145 13.38 15.79 6.16
N TYR A 146 13.65 17.08 6.33
CA TYR A 146 14.90 17.63 6.84
C TYR A 146 14.60 18.65 7.95
N GLY A 147 15.36 18.61 9.04
CA GLY A 147 15.10 19.47 10.21
C GLY A 147 15.43 18.77 11.51
N GLY A 148 14.45 18.69 12.41
CA GLY A 148 14.61 18.12 13.74
C GLY A 148 13.32 17.54 14.32
N PRO A 149 13.31 17.20 15.62
CA PRO A 149 12.23 16.45 16.25
C PRO A 149 10.93 17.24 16.47
N PHE A 150 10.96 18.57 16.37
CA PHE A 150 9.77 19.43 16.50
C PHE A 150 9.15 19.68 15.13
N ASP A 151 10.00 20.08 14.18
CA ASP A 151 9.59 20.41 12.82
C ASP A 151 10.54 19.79 11.80
N SER A 152 9.95 19.21 10.76
CA SER A 152 10.70 18.72 9.61
C SER A 152 10.08 19.20 8.32
N TYR A 153 10.90 19.37 7.29
CA TYR A 153 10.52 20.10 6.08
C TYR A 153 10.89 19.34 4.82
N THR A 154 10.09 19.45 3.77
CA THR A 154 10.47 18.92 2.45
C THR A 154 11.65 19.70 1.85
N ILE A 155 12.29 19.11 0.84
CA ILE A 155 13.27 19.86 0.04
C ILE A 155 12.52 20.99 -0.66
N PRO A 156 13.00 22.25 -0.57
CA PRO A 156 12.31 23.37 -1.17
C PRO A 156 12.17 23.23 -2.68
N THR A 157 10.98 23.57 -3.17
CA THR A 157 10.68 23.61 -4.60
C THR A 157 10.52 25.04 -5.05
N ARG A 158 10.98 25.31 -6.27
CA ARG A 158 10.84 26.62 -6.92
C ARG A 158 9.51 26.68 -7.64
N ASP A 159 8.74 27.73 -7.41
CA ASP A 159 7.49 27.96 -8.12
C ASP A 159 7.70 28.74 -9.44
N SER A 160 6.61 29.10 -10.12
CA SER A 160 6.65 29.88 -11.36
C SER A 160 7.05 31.35 -11.15
N SER A 161 6.93 31.87 -9.93
CA SER A 161 7.38 33.22 -9.57
C SER A 161 8.89 33.26 -9.29
N GLY A 162 9.49 32.09 -9.10
CA GLY A 162 10.90 31.91 -8.81
C GLY A 162 11.22 31.84 -7.32
N GLU A 163 10.19 31.85 -6.46
CA GLU A 163 10.30 31.77 -5.01
C GLU A 163 10.41 30.30 -4.56
N PHE A 164 11.25 30.06 -3.56
CA PHE A 164 11.40 28.74 -2.96
C PHE A 164 10.51 28.61 -1.74
N SER A 165 9.68 27.57 -1.75
CA SER A 165 8.84 27.18 -0.61
C SER A 165 9.05 25.71 -0.27
N CYS A 166 8.79 25.37 0.99
CA CYS A 166 8.80 23.99 1.47
C CYS A 166 7.59 23.72 2.36
N GLU A 167 7.19 22.46 2.44
CA GLU A 167 6.10 22.02 3.29
C GLU A 167 6.64 21.62 4.67
N ARG A 168 5.93 22.00 5.73
CA ARG A 168 6.31 21.71 7.12
C ARG A 168 5.45 20.58 7.67
N TYR A 169 6.10 19.59 8.26
CA TYR A 169 5.46 18.59 9.10
C TYR A 169 5.74 18.91 10.57
N ASP A 170 4.67 19.19 11.31
CA ASP A 170 4.70 19.51 12.73
C ASP A 170 4.54 18.21 13.52
N HIS A 171 5.59 17.81 14.24
CA HIS A 171 5.63 16.53 14.94
C HIS A 171 4.84 16.54 16.25
N ASP A 172 4.60 17.73 16.82
CA ASP A 172 3.78 17.87 18.02
C ASP A 172 2.28 17.69 17.67
N LEU A 173 1.87 18.21 16.51
CA LEU A 173 0.52 18.01 15.96
C LEU A 173 0.35 16.66 15.25
N GLY A 174 1.43 16.10 14.71
CA GLY A 174 1.41 14.87 13.91
C GLY A 174 0.83 15.06 12.50
N GLY A 175 1.06 16.23 11.88
CA GLY A 175 0.44 16.56 10.60
C GLY A 175 1.20 17.58 9.75
N TRP A 176 0.86 17.60 8.46
CA TRP A 176 1.35 18.61 7.52
C TRP A 176 0.66 19.95 7.77
N VAL A 177 1.46 21.01 7.81
CA VAL A 177 1.02 22.39 8.04
C VAL A 177 1.46 23.24 6.85
N GLY A 178 0.72 24.32 6.57
CA GLY A 178 0.93 25.18 5.41
C GLY A 178 2.40 25.58 5.19
N GLY A 179 2.79 25.66 3.92
CA GLY A 179 4.18 25.82 3.51
C GLY A 179 4.85 27.10 4.00
N GLU A 180 6.16 27.01 4.23
CA GLU A 180 7.02 28.12 4.64
C GLU A 180 7.79 28.65 3.43
N PHE A 181 7.75 29.97 3.24
CA PHE A 181 8.57 30.68 2.27
C PHE A 181 9.97 30.91 2.82
N ILE A 182 10.99 30.60 2.04
CA ILE A 182 12.38 30.58 2.53
C ILE A 182 13.09 31.92 2.26
N GLY A 183 12.54 32.77 1.39
CA GLY A 183 13.13 34.07 1.06
C GLY A 183 14.47 33.98 0.32
N LEU A 184 14.79 32.81 -0.26
CA LEU A 184 15.96 32.61 -1.09
C LEU A 184 15.62 32.86 -2.56
N TYR A 185 16.55 33.51 -3.27
CA TYR A 185 16.48 33.73 -4.72
C TYR A 185 17.79 33.27 -5.37
N LEU A 186 17.69 32.73 -6.58
CA LEU A 186 18.87 32.39 -7.38
C LEU A 186 19.41 33.67 -8.00
N ILE A 187 20.70 33.92 -7.81
CA ILE A 187 21.46 34.98 -8.48
C ILE A 187 22.24 34.29 -9.60
N ASP A 188 22.18 34.81 -10.82
CA ASP A 188 22.98 34.28 -11.92
C ASP A 188 24.44 34.76 -11.84
N ASP A 189 25.34 34.06 -12.54
CA ASP A 189 26.78 34.37 -12.49
C ASP A 189 27.05 35.82 -12.95
N ASP A 190 26.25 36.35 -13.88
CA ASP A 190 26.39 37.70 -14.40
C ASP A 190 26.02 38.75 -13.35
N GLU A 191 24.91 38.56 -12.64
CA GLU A 191 24.48 39.40 -11.53
C GLU A 191 25.48 39.33 -10.38
N GLN A 192 26.02 38.14 -10.08
CA GLN A 192 27.08 37.99 -9.09
C GLN A 192 28.35 38.77 -9.49
N CYS A 193 28.77 38.69 -10.75
CA CYS A 193 29.89 39.49 -11.26
C CYS A 193 29.63 40.99 -11.10
N ARG A 194 28.42 41.46 -11.44
CA ARG A 194 28.04 42.88 -11.31
C ARG A 194 28.05 43.35 -9.86
N VAL A 195 27.61 42.52 -8.92
CA VAL A 195 27.68 42.86 -7.48
C VAL A 195 29.14 43.00 -7.04
N CYS A 196 30.02 42.06 -7.40
CA CYS A 196 31.44 42.16 -7.09
C CYS A 196 32.08 43.42 -7.69
N GLU A 197 31.81 43.74 -8.96
CA GLU A 197 32.30 44.96 -9.61
C GLU A 197 31.81 46.23 -8.91
N LEU A 198 30.55 46.25 -8.46
CA LEU A 198 29.99 47.37 -7.71
C LEU A 198 30.62 47.50 -6.33
N GLU A 199 30.84 46.40 -5.61
CA GLU A 199 31.52 46.40 -4.31
C GLU A 199 32.96 46.92 -4.44
N GLU A 200 33.70 46.50 -5.46
CA GLU A 200 35.03 47.02 -5.76
C GLU A 200 35.01 48.52 -6.06
N ARG A 201 34.04 48.98 -6.87
CA ARG A 201 33.89 50.40 -7.19
C ARG A 201 33.51 51.22 -5.96
N ILE A 202 32.67 50.70 -5.08
CA ILE A 202 32.32 51.34 -3.80
C ILE A 202 33.57 51.46 -2.93
N ALA A 203 34.34 50.38 -2.78
CA ALA A 203 35.58 50.40 -2.00
C ALA A 203 36.61 51.41 -2.57
N GLU A 204 36.75 51.48 -3.90
CA GLU A 204 37.59 52.48 -4.57
C GLU A 204 37.11 53.90 -4.25
N LEU A 205 35.81 54.17 -4.35
CA LEU A 205 35.23 55.48 -4.05
C LEU A 205 35.40 55.85 -2.58
N GLU A 206 35.21 54.90 -1.65
CA GLU A 206 35.40 55.10 -0.22
C GLU A 206 36.88 55.30 0.16
N ALA A 207 37.83 54.84 -0.66
CA ALA A 207 39.26 55.05 -0.46
C ALA A 207 39.76 56.41 -0.98
N ARG A 208 39.02 57.09 -1.87
CA ARG A 208 39.44 58.37 -2.46
C ARG A 208 39.51 59.48 -1.41
N GLU A 209 40.61 60.24 -1.45
CA GLU A 209 40.82 61.41 -0.62
C GLU A 209 40.88 62.69 -1.47
N VAL A 210 40.32 63.78 -0.95
CA VAL A 210 40.43 65.12 -1.54
C VAL A 210 41.52 65.91 -0.82
N THR A 211 42.39 66.57 -1.59
CA THR A 211 43.37 67.52 -1.07
C THR A 211 42.82 68.93 -1.21
N LEU A 212 42.80 69.69 -0.11
CA LEU A 212 42.34 71.08 -0.13
C LEU A 212 43.52 72.01 -0.45
N PRO A 213 43.29 73.09 -1.24
CA PRO A 213 44.32 74.08 -1.50
C PRO A 213 44.80 74.76 -0.20
N PRO A 214 46.06 75.28 -0.18
CA PRO A 214 46.61 75.96 0.96
C PRO A 214 45.80 77.20 1.32
N THR A 215 45.71 77.47 2.62
CA THR A 215 44.99 78.64 3.15
C THR A 215 45.84 79.87 2.90
N PHE A 216 45.38 80.79 2.06
CA PHE A 216 46.03 82.07 1.84
C PHE A 216 45.33 83.15 2.67
N TRP A 217 46.08 83.89 3.48
CA TRP A 217 45.58 85.03 4.23
C TRP A 217 45.88 86.30 3.44
N TYR A 218 44.87 87.15 3.23
CA TYR A 218 45.13 88.52 2.78
C TYR A 218 45.64 89.31 3.98
N GLU A 219 46.95 89.60 4.02
CA GLU A 219 47.47 90.68 4.85
C GLU A 219 47.20 91.99 4.11
N HIS A 220 46.20 92.73 4.60
CA HIS A 220 45.89 94.14 4.35
C HIS A 220 46.22 94.74 2.97
N ASP A 221 45.18 94.98 2.16
CA ASP A 221 44.76 96.37 1.92
C ASP A 221 43.41 96.45 1.18
N ASP A 222 42.62 97.44 1.61
CA ASP A 222 41.57 98.16 0.89
C ASP A 222 40.29 97.43 0.44
N LEU A 223 39.29 97.56 1.34
CA LEU A 223 37.90 97.94 1.07
C LEU A 223 37.10 97.21 -0.05
N SER A 224 35.97 96.63 0.40
CA SER A 224 34.65 96.66 -0.26
C SER A 224 34.12 95.47 -1.07
N ARG A 225 34.57 94.24 -0.80
CA ARG A 225 33.72 93.05 -1.05
C ARG A 225 33.91 92.05 0.09
N ASP A 226 32.84 91.70 0.79
CA ASP A 226 32.79 90.50 1.61
C ASP A 226 33.10 89.31 0.69
N ILE A 227 34.37 88.90 0.63
CA ILE A 227 34.76 87.62 0.03
C ILE A 227 34.67 86.63 1.18
N PRO A 228 33.63 85.80 1.28
CA PRO A 228 33.54 84.80 2.33
C PRO A 228 34.59 83.73 2.08
N VAL A 229 35.77 83.89 2.66
CA VAL A 229 36.75 82.82 2.78
C VAL A 229 36.19 81.86 3.84
N LEU A 230 35.49 80.82 3.38
CA LEU A 230 34.90 79.81 4.26
C LEU A 230 35.98 79.23 5.19
N ASP A 231 35.69 79.17 6.49
CA ASP A 231 36.60 78.61 7.49
C ASP A 231 37.00 77.17 7.08
N LYS A 232 38.31 76.93 6.98
CA LYS A 232 38.91 75.64 6.64
C LYS A 232 38.34 74.48 7.46
N ARG A 233 38.05 74.70 8.74
CA ARG A 233 37.47 73.69 9.63
C ARG A 233 36.03 73.38 9.24
N LEU A 234 35.24 74.39 8.86
CA LEU A 234 33.86 74.20 8.39
C LEU A 234 33.84 73.49 7.05
N VAL A 235 34.75 73.81 6.13
CA VAL A 235 34.87 73.13 4.83
C VAL A 235 35.27 71.66 5.02
N LYS A 236 36.30 71.38 5.82
CA LYS A 236 36.69 70.00 6.14
C LYS A 236 35.56 69.22 6.83
N LYS A 237 34.82 69.87 7.73
CA LYS A 237 33.68 69.27 8.43
C LYS A 237 32.54 68.94 7.46
N ALA A 238 32.21 69.84 6.55
CA ALA A 238 31.16 69.62 5.55
C ALA A 238 31.53 68.48 4.56
N ILE A 239 32.79 68.42 4.13
CA ILE A 239 33.27 67.36 3.21
C ILE A 239 33.26 65.99 3.91
N ARG A 240 33.72 65.91 5.17
CA ARG A 240 33.63 64.68 5.97
C ARG A 240 32.18 64.28 6.26
N ALA A 241 31.30 65.25 6.51
CA ALA A 241 29.86 64.98 6.70
C ALA A 241 29.18 64.44 5.42
N ALA A 242 29.72 64.76 4.24
CA ALA A 242 29.31 64.18 2.96
C ALA A 242 29.96 62.81 2.66
N GLY A 243 30.71 62.23 3.61
CA GLY A 243 31.34 60.92 3.46
C GLY A 243 32.66 60.90 2.68
N ILE A 244 33.25 62.06 2.38
CA ILE A 244 34.48 62.18 1.60
C ILE A 244 35.69 62.31 2.54
N LYS A 245 36.71 61.48 2.33
CA LYS A 245 37.97 61.58 3.09
C LYS A 245 38.77 62.80 2.63
N VAL A 246 39.35 63.53 3.58
CA VAL A 246 40.18 64.72 3.30
C VAL A 246 41.59 64.45 3.79
N LYS A 247 42.56 64.53 2.88
CA LYS A 247 43.98 64.35 3.19
C LYS A 247 44.45 65.43 4.17
N GLU A 248 45.12 65.03 5.25
CA GLU A 248 45.73 65.98 6.17
C GLU A 248 46.98 66.59 5.51
N SER A 249 47.05 67.92 5.53
CA SER A 249 48.10 68.73 4.89
C SER A 249 48.98 69.33 5.96
#